data_AF-J7LN69-F1
#
_entry.id   AF-J7LN69-F1
#
_cell.length_a   1.000
_cell.length_b   1.000
_cell.length_c   1.000
_cell.angle_alpha   90.00
_cell.angle_beta   90.00
_cell.angle_gamma   90.00
#
_symmetry.space_group_name_H-M   'P 1'
#
loop_
_entity.id
_entity.type
_entity.pdbx_description
1 polymer ?
#
loop_
_entity_poly.entity_id
_entity_poly.type
_entity_poly.pdbx_seq_one_letter_code
_entity_poly.pdbx_strand_id
1 'polypeptide(L)'
;GLDCEIEPPAIADGVMSVILLMDIRTFKDNTIAFLRDLGHQLRTTVRIKKDHLGNDMIRLWSGSKDGSMFVQVFLEIDNRKCTSLTDSECFVSAQEAAEFLAATASKHSLSPDFPIYQVKGVPTGMDSETPTNSKYVFIGVILVLLAGLLIGVLVTAQRKRAAGITWFPEGFIRNNSSTRRRSRRRVPDGQEMRNLNKGSMGCIDVDINGGHMGPPHWSDDDDDGLAPPRAKRSRGPGDSNGAPGGYASDHTVITDYEEAAHDSRVWTQQHLDAADIRVPPSMMTPPAIHDGHVDVDARGPLGMTPLMVAAVRRGGLDTGSDAEDEQTAHIISELVSQGAQLNAAMDKTGETSLHLAARYARSDAAKRLLDAGADANSQDNTGRTPLHAAVAA
;
A
#
# COMPACT_ATOMS: atom_id res chain seq x y z
N GLY A 1 -32.37 -5.48 53.91
CA GLY A 1 -31.80 -6.72 54.49
C GLY A 1 -30.35 -6.46 54.83
N LEU A 2 -29.86 -7.00 55.96
CA LEU A 2 -28.57 -6.63 56.58
C LEU A 2 -28.46 -5.14 56.97
N ASP A 3 -29.60 -4.43 57.11
CA ASP A 3 -29.66 -2.99 57.38
C ASP A 3 -29.17 -2.62 58.79
N CYS A 4 -29.15 -3.61 59.70
CA CYS A 4 -28.61 -3.53 61.05
C CYS A 4 -27.11 -3.86 61.14
N GLU A 5 -26.47 -4.28 60.04
CA GLU A 5 -25.23 -5.05 60.10
C GLU A 5 -23.98 -4.28 59.68
N ILE A 6 -23.10 -4.05 60.67
CA ILE A 6 -21.85 -3.29 60.55
C ILE A 6 -20.66 -4.21 60.20
N GLU A 7 -20.80 -5.52 60.44
CA GLU A 7 -19.81 -6.56 60.12
C GLU A 7 -19.49 -6.62 58.61
N PRO A 8 -18.26 -6.96 58.20
CA PRO A 8 -17.91 -7.11 56.79
C PRO A 8 -18.71 -8.22 56.10
N PRO A 9 -18.92 -8.13 54.77
CA PRO A 9 -19.68 -9.12 54.02
C PRO A 9 -18.95 -10.47 53.93
N ALA A 10 -19.65 -11.55 54.25
CA ALA A 10 -19.17 -12.92 54.12
C ALA A 10 -19.83 -13.57 52.90
N ILE A 11 -19.19 -13.44 51.73
CA ILE A 11 -19.78 -13.83 50.45
C ILE A 11 -19.49 -15.29 50.11
N ALA A 12 -20.52 -16.02 49.68
CA ALA A 12 -20.40 -17.40 49.16
C ALA A 12 -19.60 -17.42 47.84
N ASP A 13 -18.95 -18.54 47.50
CA ASP A 13 -18.19 -18.61 46.25
C ASP A 13 -19.10 -18.59 45.01
N GLY A 14 -18.74 -17.75 44.04
CA GLY A 14 -19.46 -17.55 42.79
C GLY A 14 -20.54 -16.48 42.85
N VAL A 15 -21.23 -16.34 41.72
CA VAL A 15 -22.27 -15.35 41.46
C VAL A 15 -23.48 -16.08 40.90
N MET A 16 -24.67 -15.84 41.45
CA MET A 16 -25.90 -16.41 40.92
C MET A 16 -26.44 -15.51 39.81
N SER A 17 -26.54 -16.06 38.60
CA SER A 17 -27.22 -15.43 37.46
C SER A 17 -28.69 -15.86 37.44
N VAL A 18 -29.61 -14.91 37.57
CA VAL A 18 -31.06 -15.12 37.46
C VAL A 18 -31.60 -14.38 36.23
N ILE A 19 -32.43 -15.05 35.43
CA ILE A 19 -33.12 -14.46 34.27
C ILE A 19 -34.62 -14.36 34.58
N LEU A 20 -35.20 -13.18 34.39
CA LEU A 20 -36.58 -12.83 34.74
C LEU A 20 -37.36 -12.38 33.50
N LEU A 21 -38.55 -12.94 33.29
CA LEU A 21 -39.44 -12.62 32.16
C LEU A 21 -40.23 -11.32 32.37
N MET A 22 -39.51 -10.22 32.58
CA MET A 22 -40.06 -8.88 32.82
C MET A 22 -39.18 -7.77 32.23
N ASP A 23 -39.69 -6.54 32.16
CA ASP A 23 -38.90 -5.36 31.73
C ASP A 23 -37.94 -4.85 32.82
N ILE A 24 -36.84 -4.22 32.40
CA ILE A 24 -35.81 -3.68 33.30
C ILE A 24 -36.30 -2.51 34.17
N ARG A 25 -37.30 -1.73 33.74
CA ARG A 25 -37.88 -0.65 34.55
C ARG A 25 -38.69 -1.26 35.68
N THR A 26 -39.65 -2.13 35.33
CA THR A 26 -40.46 -2.89 36.29
C THR A 26 -39.61 -3.67 37.29
N PHE A 27 -38.49 -4.27 36.85
CA PHE A 27 -37.54 -4.92 37.76
C PHE A 27 -36.84 -3.92 38.71
N LYS A 28 -36.34 -2.78 38.20
CA LYS A 28 -35.68 -1.77 39.02
C LYS A 28 -36.62 -1.18 40.07
N ASP A 29 -37.85 -0.85 39.69
CA ASP A 29 -38.87 -0.31 40.58
C ASP A 29 -39.25 -1.30 41.70
N ASN A 30 -39.11 -2.61 41.47
CA ASN A 30 -39.46 -3.68 42.42
C ASN A 30 -38.25 -4.45 42.99
N THR A 31 -37.02 -3.96 42.79
CA THR A 31 -35.78 -4.69 43.13
C THR A 31 -35.70 -5.10 44.61
N ILE A 32 -36.16 -4.25 45.53
CA ILE A 32 -36.17 -4.56 46.97
C ILE A 32 -37.15 -5.71 47.30
N ALA A 33 -38.30 -5.75 46.61
CA ALA A 33 -39.28 -6.82 46.78
C ALA A 33 -38.75 -8.15 46.25
N PHE A 34 -38.09 -8.14 45.07
CA PHE A 34 -37.42 -9.32 44.50
C PHE A 34 -36.35 -9.89 45.42
N LEU A 35 -35.42 -9.05 45.91
CA LEU A 35 -34.35 -9.51 46.81
C LEU A 35 -34.90 -10.07 48.14
N ARG A 36 -36.03 -9.54 48.63
CA ARG A 36 -36.70 -10.05 49.83
C ARG A 36 -37.40 -11.38 49.59
N ASP A 37 -38.11 -11.55 48.48
CA ASP A 37 -38.76 -12.83 48.13
C ASP A 37 -37.70 -13.92 47.89
N LEU A 38 -36.71 -13.65 47.05
CA LEU A 38 -35.62 -14.59 46.76
C LEU A 38 -34.82 -14.95 48.02
N GLY A 39 -34.54 -13.98 48.90
CA GLY A 39 -33.90 -14.22 50.19
C GLY A 39 -34.76 -15.07 51.15
N HIS A 40 -36.09 -14.96 51.07
CA HIS A 40 -37.00 -15.84 51.81
C HIS A 40 -36.97 -17.27 51.26
N GLN A 41 -37.00 -17.46 49.92
CA GLN A 41 -36.88 -18.79 49.29
C GLN A 41 -35.55 -19.47 49.65
N LEU A 42 -34.44 -18.72 49.63
CA LEU A 42 -33.09 -19.23 49.92
C LEU A 42 -32.71 -19.20 51.42
N ARG A 43 -33.58 -18.70 52.31
CA ARG A 43 -33.35 -18.56 53.76
C ARG A 43 -32.05 -17.82 54.14
N THR A 44 -31.52 -16.96 53.25
CA THR A 44 -30.27 -16.20 53.41
C THR A 44 -30.41 -14.80 52.79
N THR A 45 -29.46 -13.88 53.04
CA THR A 45 -29.51 -12.57 52.37
C THR A 45 -28.86 -12.62 51.00
N VAL A 46 -29.61 -12.17 49.99
CA VAL A 46 -29.12 -11.99 48.62
C VAL A 46 -29.00 -10.49 48.32
N ARG A 47 -27.96 -10.11 47.59
CA ARG A 47 -27.72 -8.75 47.10
C ARG A 47 -27.35 -8.77 45.62
N ILE A 48 -27.51 -7.65 44.91
CA ILE A 48 -27.03 -7.54 43.52
C ILE A 48 -25.50 -7.38 43.54
N LYS A 49 -24.79 -8.16 42.70
CA LYS A 49 -23.35 -7.99 42.46
C LYS A 49 -23.11 -6.59 41.89
N LYS A 50 -22.09 -5.90 42.40
CA LYS A 50 -21.65 -4.64 41.82
C LYS A 50 -20.50 -4.84 40.84
N ASP A 51 -20.46 -4.02 39.79
CA ASP A 51 -19.31 -3.95 38.90
C ASP A 51 -18.13 -3.22 39.56
N HIS A 52 -17.00 -3.13 38.85
CA HIS A 52 -15.78 -2.45 39.30
C HIS A 52 -15.92 -0.92 39.41
N LEU A 53 -17.06 -0.35 39.02
CA LEU A 53 -17.42 1.07 39.17
C LEU A 53 -18.48 1.30 40.27
N GLY A 54 -18.99 0.23 40.89
CA GLY A 54 -20.02 0.27 41.93
C GLY A 54 -21.47 0.20 41.43
N ASN A 55 -21.70 0.02 40.12
CA ASN A 55 -23.05 -0.10 39.55
C ASN A 55 -23.61 -1.50 39.77
N ASP A 56 -24.93 -1.61 39.90
CA ASP A 56 -25.63 -2.88 40.04
C ASP A 56 -25.60 -3.68 38.72
N MET A 57 -25.15 -4.94 38.75
CA MET A 57 -25.03 -5.81 37.58
C MET A 57 -26.39 -6.37 37.13
N ILE A 58 -27.24 -5.46 36.61
CA ILE A 58 -28.50 -5.75 35.92
C ILE A 58 -28.26 -5.53 34.43
N ARG A 59 -28.35 -6.59 33.62
CA ARG A 59 -28.13 -6.57 32.16
C ARG A 59 -29.44 -6.93 31.44
N LEU A 60 -29.61 -6.41 30.22
CA LEU A 60 -30.65 -6.92 29.32
C LEU A 60 -30.19 -8.25 28.71
N TRP A 61 -31.10 -9.21 28.65
CA TRP A 61 -30.89 -10.52 28.03
C TRP A 61 -31.80 -10.66 26.82
N SER A 62 -31.21 -11.01 25.67
CA SER A 62 -31.92 -11.35 24.45
C SER A 62 -31.50 -12.75 24.04
N GLY A 63 -32.35 -13.73 24.38
CA GLY A 63 -32.14 -15.15 24.09
C GLY A 63 -33.39 -15.88 23.60
N SER A 64 -34.54 -15.19 23.47
CA SER A 64 -35.62 -15.74 22.64
C SER A 64 -35.37 -15.43 21.17
N LYS A 65 -35.79 -16.37 20.30
CA LYS A 65 -35.81 -16.17 18.84
C LYS A 65 -36.78 -15.07 18.40
N ASP A 66 -37.75 -14.73 19.27
CA ASP A 66 -38.81 -13.75 19.00
C ASP A 66 -38.35 -12.29 19.21
N GLY A 67 -37.09 -12.07 19.59
CA GLY A 67 -36.53 -10.74 19.86
C GLY A 67 -36.92 -10.13 21.22
N SER A 68 -37.73 -10.83 22.02
CA SER A 68 -38.14 -10.42 23.36
C SER A 68 -36.93 -10.16 24.27
N MET A 69 -36.89 -8.95 24.83
CA MET A 69 -35.87 -8.52 25.79
C MET A 69 -36.36 -8.80 27.22
N PHE A 70 -35.50 -9.42 28.01
CA PHE A 70 -35.74 -9.79 29.40
C PHE A 70 -34.60 -9.29 30.31
N VAL A 71 -34.72 -9.47 31.62
CA VAL A 71 -33.71 -9.03 32.59
C VAL A 71 -32.83 -10.20 33.04
N GLN A 72 -31.51 -10.01 33.03
CA GLN A 72 -30.55 -10.87 33.70
C GLN A 72 -29.91 -10.12 34.88
N VAL A 73 -30.00 -10.70 36.07
CA VAL A 73 -29.48 -10.13 37.32
C VAL A 73 -28.36 -11.01 37.82
N PHE A 74 -27.23 -10.41 38.20
CA PHE A 74 -26.12 -11.09 38.86
C PHE A 74 -26.16 -10.81 40.35
N LEU A 75 -26.14 -11.86 41.16
CA LEU A 75 -26.43 -11.81 42.59
C LEU A 75 -25.32 -12.47 43.42
N GLU A 76 -25.07 -11.90 44.60
CA GLU A 76 -24.16 -12.43 45.62
C GLU A 76 -24.97 -12.85 46.85
N ILE A 77 -24.53 -13.91 47.52
CA ILE A 77 -25.11 -14.40 48.78
C ILE A 77 -24.23 -13.90 49.92
N ASP A 78 -24.82 -13.14 50.84
CA ASP A 78 -24.11 -12.52 51.97
C ASP A 78 -24.47 -13.25 53.26
N ASN A 79 -23.70 -14.30 53.53
CA ASN A 79 -23.93 -15.25 54.61
C ASN A 79 -23.58 -14.71 56.00
N ARG A 80 -23.11 -13.46 56.16
CA ARG A 80 -22.53 -12.97 57.44
C ARG A 80 -23.45 -13.19 58.65
N LYS A 81 -24.77 -13.04 58.45
CA LYS A 81 -25.78 -13.34 59.47
C LYS A 81 -26.21 -14.81 59.50
N CYS A 82 -26.17 -15.53 58.38
CA CYS A 82 -26.37 -16.99 58.37
C CYS A 82 -25.31 -17.67 59.26
N THR A 83 -24.01 -17.41 59.03
CA THR A 83 -22.90 -17.97 59.83
C THR A 83 -22.88 -17.55 61.31
N SER A 84 -23.73 -16.61 61.72
CA SER A 84 -23.87 -16.18 63.12
C SER A 84 -24.99 -16.91 63.88
N LEU A 85 -25.87 -17.61 63.17
CA LEU A 85 -26.98 -18.36 63.75
C LEU A 85 -26.50 -19.76 64.15
N THR A 86 -26.86 -20.20 65.34
CA THR A 86 -26.71 -21.60 65.75
C THR A 86 -27.72 -22.46 64.99
N ASP A 87 -27.26 -23.57 64.42
CA ASP A 87 -28.09 -24.57 63.71
C ASP A 87 -28.71 -24.08 62.38
N SER A 88 -27.99 -23.22 61.63
CA SER A 88 -28.37 -22.78 60.29
C SER A 88 -27.53 -23.43 59.17
N GLU A 89 -28.20 -24.01 58.18
CA GLU A 89 -27.58 -24.44 56.93
C GLU A 89 -27.38 -23.24 55.99
N CYS A 90 -26.15 -22.98 55.56
CA CYS A 90 -25.78 -21.85 54.69
C CYS A 90 -25.11 -22.37 53.41
N PHE A 91 -25.54 -21.89 52.24
CA PHE A 91 -24.91 -22.22 50.96
C PHE A 91 -23.47 -21.71 50.91
N VAL A 92 -22.49 -22.59 50.67
CA VAL A 92 -21.08 -22.17 50.54
C VAL A 92 -20.75 -21.70 49.14
N SER A 93 -21.56 -22.08 48.14
CA SER A 93 -21.48 -21.56 46.77
C SER A 93 -22.81 -21.06 46.20
N ALA A 94 -22.73 -20.11 45.27
CA ALA A 94 -23.86 -19.64 44.47
C ALA A 94 -24.42 -20.71 43.52
N GLN A 95 -23.66 -21.79 43.25
CA GLN A 95 -24.11 -22.93 42.46
C GLN A 95 -25.07 -23.82 43.27
N GLU A 96 -24.75 -24.15 44.53
CA GLU A 96 -25.66 -24.89 45.42
C GLU A 96 -27.00 -24.17 45.59
N ALA A 97 -26.97 -22.85 45.81
CA ALA A 97 -28.17 -22.05 45.95
C ALA A 97 -29.00 -21.98 44.65
N ALA A 98 -28.34 -21.98 43.49
CA ALA A 98 -29.00 -22.05 42.19
C ALA A 98 -29.68 -23.41 41.96
N GLU A 99 -29.00 -24.51 42.32
CA GLU A 99 -29.54 -25.87 42.24
C GLU A 99 -30.69 -26.09 43.23
N PHE A 100 -30.59 -25.57 44.46
CA PHE A 100 -31.66 -25.58 45.45
C PHE A 100 -32.91 -24.84 44.95
N LEU A 101 -32.75 -23.67 44.34
CA LEU A 101 -33.86 -22.88 43.81
C LEU A 101 -34.54 -23.59 42.62
N ALA A 102 -33.76 -24.21 41.73
CA ALA A 102 -34.27 -25.04 40.65
C ALA A 102 -35.00 -26.31 41.18
N ALA A 103 -34.46 -26.96 42.21
CA ALA A 103 -35.10 -28.10 42.87
C ALA A 103 -36.41 -27.69 43.57
N THR A 104 -36.47 -26.50 44.16
CA THR A 104 -37.69 -25.92 44.75
C THR A 104 -38.74 -25.68 43.67
N ALA A 105 -38.37 -25.03 42.57
CA ALA A 105 -39.24 -24.80 41.41
C ALA A 105 -39.78 -26.10 40.77
N SER A 106 -39.05 -27.22 40.89
CA SER A 106 -39.50 -28.52 40.39
C SER A 106 -40.60 -29.18 41.23
N LYS A 107 -40.81 -28.74 42.48
CA LYS A 107 -41.79 -29.30 43.44
C LYS A 107 -42.89 -28.32 43.84
N HIS A 108 -42.60 -27.03 43.80
CA HIS A 108 -43.45 -25.95 44.27
C HIS A 108 -43.41 -24.78 43.29
N SER A 109 -44.52 -24.06 43.13
CA SER A 109 -44.47 -22.78 42.42
C SER A 109 -43.61 -21.80 43.21
N LEU A 110 -42.65 -21.17 42.55
CA LEU A 110 -42.06 -19.92 43.04
C LEU A 110 -43.08 -18.78 42.96
N SER A 111 -42.75 -17.60 43.49
CA SER A 111 -43.64 -16.44 43.47
C SER A 111 -44.00 -16.05 42.02
N PRO A 112 -45.29 -15.84 41.68
CA PRO A 112 -45.70 -15.42 40.35
C PRO A 112 -45.29 -13.97 40.03
N ASP A 113 -44.98 -13.16 41.06
CA ASP A 113 -44.59 -11.75 40.91
C ASP A 113 -43.24 -11.59 40.18
N PHE A 114 -42.38 -12.60 40.25
CA PHE A 114 -41.04 -12.61 39.67
C PHE A 114 -40.83 -13.86 38.81
N PRO A 115 -41.28 -13.86 37.54
CA PRO A 115 -41.24 -15.05 36.68
C PRO A 115 -39.80 -15.40 36.27
N ILE A 116 -39.15 -16.24 37.07
CA ILE A 116 -37.80 -16.76 36.84
C ILE A 116 -37.81 -17.77 35.67
N TYR A 117 -37.06 -17.46 34.62
CA TYR A 117 -36.85 -18.32 33.45
C TYR A 117 -35.67 -19.29 33.66
N GLN A 118 -34.58 -18.81 34.24
CA GLN A 118 -33.36 -19.58 34.43
C GLN A 118 -32.59 -19.07 35.66
N VAL A 119 -31.97 -20.00 36.37
CA VAL A 119 -31.02 -19.75 37.47
C VAL A 119 -29.74 -20.53 37.18
N LYS A 120 -28.58 -19.95 37.46
CA LYS A 120 -27.28 -20.62 37.29
C LYS A 120 -26.21 -20.02 38.21
N GLY A 121 -25.38 -20.84 38.83
CA GLY A 121 -24.13 -20.39 39.45
C GLY A 121 -23.03 -20.13 38.41
N VAL A 122 -22.28 -19.06 38.61
CA VAL A 122 -21.12 -18.67 37.80
C VAL A 122 -19.91 -18.57 38.75
N PRO A 123 -18.88 -19.43 38.64
CA PRO A 123 -17.76 -19.44 39.58
C PRO A 123 -16.94 -18.16 39.51
N THR A 124 -16.50 -17.65 40.67
CA THR A 124 -15.68 -16.44 40.75
C THR A 124 -14.32 -16.69 40.12
N GLY A 125 -13.86 -15.78 39.26
CA GLY A 125 -12.70 -16.00 38.40
C GLY A 125 -13.06 -16.42 36.97
N MET A 126 -14.31 -16.81 36.68
CA MET A 126 -14.84 -16.79 35.32
C MET A 126 -15.52 -15.46 34.98
N ASP A 127 -14.88 -14.35 35.39
CA ASP A 127 -15.05 -13.03 34.76
C ASP A 127 -14.40 -13.03 33.35
N SER A 128 -14.69 -14.07 32.57
CA SER A 128 -14.65 -14.02 31.12
C SER A 128 -15.83 -13.20 30.62
N GLU A 129 -15.79 -11.89 30.91
CA GLU A 129 -16.01 -10.96 29.81
C GLU A 129 -15.01 -11.38 28.74
N THR A 130 -15.49 -12.04 27.68
CA THR A 130 -14.63 -12.48 26.58
C THR A 130 -13.95 -11.23 26.03
N PRO A 131 -12.64 -11.00 26.28
CA PRO A 131 -12.05 -9.70 26.02
C PRO A 131 -12.06 -9.52 24.51
N THR A 132 -12.85 -8.56 24.01
CA THR A 132 -13.31 -8.44 22.61
C THR A 132 -12.16 -8.57 21.62
N ASN A 133 -11.94 -9.82 21.17
CA ASN A 133 -10.61 -10.42 20.99
C ASN A 133 -9.45 -9.41 20.98
N SER A 134 -8.98 -8.99 22.16
CA SER A 134 -7.95 -7.95 22.25
C SER A 134 -6.69 -8.33 21.47
N LYS A 135 -6.37 -9.64 21.45
CA LYS A 135 -5.35 -10.24 20.57
C LYS A 135 -5.62 -9.97 19.09
N TYR A 136 -6.83 -10.23 18.57
CA TYR A 136 -7.17 -9.95 17.16
C TYR A 136 -7.31 -8.45 16.86
N VAL A 137 -7.72 -7.61 17.83
CA VAL A 137 -7.71 -6.14 17.67
C VAL A 137 -6.28 -5.62 17.57
N PHE A 138 -5.37 -6.05 18.46
CA PHE A 138 -3.95 -5.70 18.37
C PHE A 138 -3.30 -6.25 17.08
N ILE A 139 -3.59 -7.50 16.69
CA ILE A 139 -3.13 -8.06 15.41
C ILE A 139 -3.68 -7.25 14.22
N GLY A 140 -4.96 -6.85 14.26
CA GLY A 140 -5.57 -6.00 13.23
C GLY A 140 -4.90 -4.64 13.12
N VAL A 141 -4.65 -3.96 14.25
CA VAL A 141 -3.92 -2.68 14.30
C VAL A 141 -2.48 -2.86 13.78
N ILE A 142 -1.78 -3.93 14.16
CA ILE A 142 -0.43 -4.24 13.67
C ILE A 142 -0.44 -4.50 12.15
N LEU A 143 -1.42 -5.26 11.63
CA LEU A 143 -1.57 -5.51 10.19
C LEU A 143 -1.88 -4.22 9.41
N VAL A 144 -2.73 -3.34 9.94
CA VAL A 144 -3.03 -2.03 9.33
C VAL A 144 -1.79 -1.12 9.35
N LEU A 145 -1.00 -1.10 10.44
CA LEU A 145 0.25 -0.35 10.52
C LEU A 145 1.32 -0.91 9.56
N LEU A 146 1.43 -2.23 9.43
CA LEU A 146 2.33 -2.88 8.47
C LEU A 146 1.91 -2.63 7.01
N ALA A 147 0.62 -2.67 6.70
CA ALA A 147 0.09 -2.33 5.38
C ALA A 147 0.31 -0.84 5.07
N GLY A 148 0.08 0.06 6.03
CA GLY A 148 0.36 1.49 5.91
C GLY A 148 1.85 1.78 5.68
N LEU A 149 2.74 1.07 6.38
CA LEU A 149 4.19 1.16 6.15
C LEU A 149 4.57 0.60 4.76
N LEU A 150 4.01 -0.52 4.33
CA LEU A 150 4.26 -1.10 3.01
C LEU A 150 3.83 -0.14 1.88
N ILE A 151 2.63 0.42 1.98
CA ILE A 151 2.11 1.42 1.04
C ILE A 151 2.98 2.69 1.08
N GLY A 152 3.38 3.15 2.27
CA GLY A 152 4.28 4.29 2.43
C GLY A 152 5.66 4.06 1.79
N VAL A 153 6.22 2.86 1.91
CA VAL A 153 7.48 2.46 1.24
C VAL A 153 7.30 2.40 -0.28
N LEU A 154 6.20 1.82 -0.78
CA LEU A 154 5.90 1.77 -2.21
C LEU A 154 5.73 3.18 -2.80
N VAL A 155 4.98 4.07 -2.14
CA VAL A 155 4.79 5.47 -2.56
C VAL A 155 6.11 6.27 -2.48
N THR A 156 6.97 6.02 -1.49
CA THR A 156 8.28 6.70 -1.38
C THR A 156 9.40 6.06 -2.21
N ALA A 157 9.16 4.90 -2.82
CA ALA A 157 9.97 4.33 -3.90
C ALA A 157 9.51 4.84 -5.28
N GLN A 158 8.20 4.92 -5.52
CA GLN A 158 7.59 5.45 -6.75
C GLN A 158 7.77 6.96 -6.91
N ARG A 159 7.84 7.74 -5.82
CA ARG A 159 8.18 9.17 -5.87
C ARG A 159 9.60 9.37 -6.42
N LYS A 160 9.69 9.82 -7.69
CA LYS A 160 10.91 10.31 -8.34
C LYS A 160 11.65 11.28 -7.40
N ARG A 161 12.79 10.84 -6.85
CA ARG A 161 13.54 11.60 -5.85
C ARG A 161 14.41 12.65 -6.53
N ALA A 162 13.95 13.91 -6.52
CA ALA A 162 14.76 15.04 -6.96
C ALA A 162 15.99 15.18 -6.03
N ALA A 163 17.15 14.73 -6.50
CA ALA A 163 18.39 14.73 -5.73
C ALA A 163 19.02 16.13 -5.72
N GLY A 164 18.60 16.97 -4.76
CA GLY A 164 19.20 18.29 -4.55
C GLY A 164 20.68 18.18 -4.13
N ILE A 165 21.55 18.91 -4.82
CA ILE A 165 22.98 19.03 -4.45
C ILE A 165 23.06 19.83 -3.14
N THR A 166 23.43 19.16 -2.05
CA THR A 166 23.66 19.83 -0.76
C THR A 166 25.03 20.50 -0.76
N TRP A 167 25.05 21.82 -0.63
CA TRP A 167 26.27 22.59 -0.38
C TRP A 167 26.42 22.86 1.11
N PHE A 168 27.63 22.71 1.63
CA PHE A 168 27.97 22.99 3.02
C PHE A 168 29.13 24.01 3.05
N PRO A 169 29.07 25.06 3.89
CA PRO A 169 30.20 25.92 4.14
C PRO A 169 31.31 25.18 4.90
N GLU A 170 32.52 25.74 4.88
CA GLU A 170 33.63 25.23 5.68
C GLU A 170 33.28 25.22 7.17
N GLY A 171 33.69 24.16 7.88
CA GLY A 171 33.37 23.94 9.29
C GLY A 171 32.11 23.11 9.58
N PHE A 172 31.35 22.63 8.57
CA PHE A 172 30.19 21.77 8.82
C PHE A 172 30.56 20.39 9.42
N ILE A 173 30.36 20.23 10.72
CA ILE A 173 30.69 18.99 11.45
C ILE A 173 29.64 17.90 11.15
N ARG A 174 30.03 16.91 10.33
CA ARG A 174 29.23 15.69 10.13
C ARG A 174 29.24 14.85 11.40
N ASN A 175 28.14 14.85 12.14
CA ASN A 175 28.02 14.21 13.45
C ASN A 175 28.01 12.67 13.33
N ASN A 176 29.20 12.06 13.31
CA ASN A 176 29.39 10.64 13.02
C ASN A 176 29.41 9.78 14.30
N SER A 177 28.26 9.65 14.96
CA SER A 177 28.08 8.96 16.23
C SER A 177 28.07 7.42 16.13
N SER A 178 29.18 6.82 15.68
CA SER A 178 29.42 5.38 15.87
C SER A 178 30.89 5.07 16.16
N THR A 179 31.12 4.16 17.11
CA THR A 179 32.47 3.80 17.56
C THR A 179 33.21 2.94 16.54
N ARG A 180 34.55 3.05 16.54
CA ARG A 180 35.45 2.55 15.49
C ARG A 180 35.23 1.07 15.15
N ARG A 181 34.84 0.78 13.90
CA ARG A 181 35.32 -0.41 13.16
C ARG A 181 35.96 0.01 11.85
N ARG A 182 37.26 -0.27 11.69
CA ARG A 182 38.00 -0.04 10.43
C ARG A 182 37.57 -1.07 9.38
N SER A 183 36.45 -0.82 8.70
CA SER A 183 36.11 -1.56 7.48
C SER A 183 36.83 -0.93 6.27
N ARG A 184 37.82 -1.63 5.72
CA ARG A 184 38.46 -1.26 4.45
C ARG A 184 37.50 -1.59 3.30
N ARG A 185 36.56 -0.68 2.98
CA ARG A 185 35.75 -0.80 1.76
C ARG A 185 36.63 -0.52 0.53
N ARG A 186 37.25 -1.56 -0.01
CA ARG A 186 37.88 -1.53 -1.33
C ARG A 186 36.79 -1.47 -2.40
N VAL A 187 36.91 -0.49 -3.28
CA VAL A 187 36.39 -0.46 -4.66
C VAL A 187 37.42 0.36 -5.47
N PRO A 188 37.51 0.21 -6.80
CA PRO A 188 38.80 0.26 -7.47
C PRO A 188 39.20 1.68 -7.86
N ASP A 189 40.47 2.01 -7.64
CA ASP A 189 41.40 2.38 -8.71
C ASP A 189 42.84 2.15 -8.23
N GLY A 190 43.79 2.06 -9.16
CA GLY A 190 45.15 1.57 -8.89
C GLY A 190 46.19 2.68 -8.73
N GLN A 191 47.14 2.47 -7.80
CA GLN A 191 48.42 3.21 -7.67
C GLN A 191 48.25 4.69 -7.24
N GLU A 192 49.25 5.41 -6.72
CA GLU A 192 50.71 5.20 -6.70
C GLU A 192 51.31 4.43 -5.50
N MET A 193 52.59 4.07 -5.64
CA MET A 193 53.41 3.35 -4.64
C MET A 193 54.74 4.09 -4.43
N ARG A 194 55.08 4.47 -3.18
CA ARG A 194 56.43 4.87 -2.75
C ARG A 194 56.59 4.52 -1.26
N ASN A 195 57.64 3.87 -0.75
CA ASN A 195 58.77 3.17 -1.38
C ASN A 195 59.12 1.93 -0.53
N LEU A 196 59.47 0.80 -1.17
CA LEU A 196 60.28 -0.25 -0.54
C LEU A 196 61.50 -0.58 -1.43
N ASN A 197 62.62 0.03 -1.03
CA ASN A 197 64.00 -0.41 -1.14
C ASN A 197 64.26 -1.83 -1.70
N LYS A 198 65.15 -1.94 -2.71
CA LYS A 198 65.81 -3.17 -3.24
C LYS A 198 64.84 -4.34 -3.57
N GLY A 199 64.57 -4.69 -4.83
CA GLY A 199 65.41 -4.59 -6.02
C GLY A 199 66.28 -5.84 -6.19
N SER A 200 66.42 -6.31 -7.43
CA SER A 200 67.04 -7.57 -7.88
C SER A 200 66.16 -8.83 -7.84
N MET A 201 65.89 -9.34 -9.05
CA MET A 201 65.83 -10.75 -9.48
C MET A 201 64.95 -11.78 -8.72
N GLY A 202 64.11 -12.58 -9.39
CA GLY A 202 63.79 -12.62 -10.82
C GLY A 202 63.20 -13.97 -11.23
N CYS A 203 62.36 -13.99 -12.26
CA CYS A 203 61.92 -15.20 -12.96
C CYS A 203 62.04 -14.99 -14.48
N ILE A 204 62.27 -16.09 -15.18
CA ILE A 204 62.55 -16.13 -16.62
C ILE A 204 61.26 -15.88 -17.41
N ASP A 205 61.39 -15.13 -18.50
CA ASP A 205 60.47 -15.19 -19.64
C ASP A 205 61.32 -15.46 -20.91
N VAL A 206 60.71 -16.00 -21.96
CA VAL A 206 61.43 -16.46 -23.17
C VAL A 206 60.82 -15.84 -24.43
N ASP A 207 61.52 -14.82 -24.93
CA ASP A 207 61.89 -14.57 -26.34
C ASP A 207 60.85 -14.71 -27.47
N ILE A 208 60.79 -13.84 -28.50
CA ILE A 208 61.54 -12.63 -28.89
C ILE A 208 60.69 -11.89 -29.96
N ASN A 209 60.69 -10.55 -30.13
CA ASN A 209 61.68 -9.72 -30.86
C ASN A 209 61.18 -8.24 -30.84
N GLY A 210 61.93 -7.12 -30.69
CA GLY A 210 63.38 -6.86 -30.48
C GLY A 210 63.95 -5.86 -31.54
N GLY A 211 64.67 -4.75 -31.26
CA GLY A 211 64.90 -3.91 -30.06
C GLY A 211 64.21 -2.53 -30.19
N HIS A 212 64.78 -1.32 -30.06
CA HIS A 212 66.09 -0.72 -29.67
C HIS A 212 65.84 0.78 -29.32
N MET A 213 66.33 1.44 -28.24
CA MET A 213 67.68 1.90 -27.83
C MET A 213 68.21 3.22 -28.44
N GLY A 214 68.39 4.29 -27.63
CA GLY A 214 69.36 5.40 -27.87
C GLY A 214 68.97 6.88 -27.52
N PRO A 215 69.59 7.52 -26.49
CA PRO A 215 69.56 8.98 -26.20
C PRO A 215 71.01 9.58 -26.05
N PRO A 216 71.28 10.83 -25.56
CA PRO A 216 70.47 12.05 -25.33
C PRO A 216 71.07 13.38 -25.93
N HIS A 217 70.35 14.51 -25.83
CA HIS A 217 70.88 15.91 -25.85
C HIS A 217 70.05 16.82 -24.93
N TRP A 218 70.51 18.05 -24.62
CA TRP A 218 69.99 18.95 -23.57
C TRP A 218 69.41 20.29 -24.12
N SER A 219 68.82 21.10 -23.21
CA SER A 219 68.41 22.53 -23.32
C SER A 219 67.34 22.92 -24.36
N ASP A 220 66.50 23.94 -24.16
CA ASP A 220 65.88 24.56 -22.95
C ASP A 220 64.72 25.48 -23.45
N ASP A 221 64.09 26.26 -22.56
CA ASP A 221 63.14 27.37 -22.83
C ASP A 221 61.74 27.05 -23.45
N ASP A 222 60.71 27.16 -22.59
CA ASP A 222 59.34 27.68 -22.80
C ASP A 222 58.65 27.67 -24.21
N ASP A 223 57.69 26.76 -24.43
CA ASP A 223 56.31 27.06 -24.91
C ASP A 223 55.36 25.85 -24.68
N ASP A 224 54.36 25.99 -23.80
CA ASP A 224 53.58 24.86 -23.26
C ASP A 224 52.20 24.71 -23.95
N GLY A 225 52.06 23.71 -24.84
CA GLY A 225 50.94 23.60 -25.77
C GLY A 225 49.95 22.43 -25.55
N LEU A 226 48.66 22.71 -25.81
CA LEU A 226 47.54 21.78 -26.09
C LEU A 226 46.94 20.94 -24.93
N ALA A 227 45.93 21.51 -24.26
CA ALA A 227 44.48 21.11 -24.27
C ALA A 227 44.03 19.63 -24.05
N PRO A 228 42.72 19.31 -23.79
CA PRO A 228 41.52 20.16 -23.70
C PRO A 228 40.76 19.99 -22.34
N PRO A 229 39.41 19.99 -22.27
CA PRO A 229 38.66 21.10 -21.68
C PRO A 229 38.14 20.85 -20.25
N ARG A 230 37.91 21.93 -19.49
CA ARG A 230 37.29 21.88 -18.15
C ARG A 230 35.97 22.66 -18.10
N ALA A 231 34.89 21.97 -17.77
CA ALA A 231 33.56 22.58 -17.62
C ALA A 231 33.53 23.62 -16.48
N LYS A 232 32.81 24.73 -16.70
CA LYS A 232 32.44 25.72 -15.66
C LYS A 232 30.92 25.81 -15.55
N ARG A 233 30.45 26.18 -14.35
CA ARG A 233 29.04 26.12 -13.94
C ARG A 233 28.25 27.39 -14.30
N SER A 234 26.94 27.18 -14.34
CA SER A 234 25.83 28.13 -14.29
C SER A 234 26.01 29.38 -13.41
N ARG A 235 25.25 30.43 -13.76
CA ARG A 235 24.71 31.42 -12.81
C ARG A 235 23.26 31.77 -13.17
N GLY A 236 22.47 32.05 -12.14
CA GLY A 236 21.15 32.71 -12.23
C GLY A 236 21.22 34.17 -11.77
N PRO A 237 20.07 34.89 -11.74
CA PRO A 237 20.01 36.35 -11.67
C PRO A 237 20.01 36.96 -10.25
N GLY A 238 20.12 38.29 -10.20
CA GLY A 238 19.87 39.15 -9.04
C GLY A 238 19.79 40.63 -9.50
N ASP A 239 18.86 41.40 -8.94
CA ASP A 239 18.29 42.59 -9.59
C ASP A 239 18.92 43.94 -9.19
N SER A 240 18.69 44.99 -10.00
CA SER A 240 18.42 46.36 -9.49
C SER A 240 17.81 47.30 -10.55
N ASN A 241 16.71 47.97 -10.16
CA ASN A 241 16.18 49.26 -10.65
C ASN A 241 15.74 49.43 -12.12
N GLY A 242 14.42 49.65 -12.33
CA GLY A 242 13.89 50.42 -13.47
C GLY A 242 12.84 49.71 -14.34
N ALA A 243 11.55 49.86 -14.01
CA ALA A 243 10.42 49.46 -14.86
C ALA A 243 10.06 50.56 -15.89
N PRO A 244 9.22 50.33 -16.94
CA PRO A 244 8.35 49.16 -17.14
C PRO A 244 8.28 48.56 -18.57
N GLY A 245 7.69 47.36 -18.65
CA GLY A 245 7.06 46.83 -19.87
C GLY A 245 7.83 45.74 -20.62
N GLY A 246 7.09 44.83 -21.24
CA GLY A 246 7.64 43.73 -22.05
C GLY A 246 7.22 42.34 -21.56
N TYR A 247 6.29 41.72 -22.28
CA TYR A 247 6.03 40.29 -22.21
C TYR A 247 7.16 39.56 -22.96
N ALA A 248 7.83 38.61 -22.30
CA ALA A 248 8.88 37.79 -22.91
C ALA A 248 8.81 36.38 -22.32
N SER A 249 8.08 35.50 -22.99
CA SER A 249 8.01 34.08 -22.65
C SER A 249 9.07 33.32 -23.43
N ASP A 250 10.28 33.22 -22.88
CA ASP A 250 11.41 32.48 -23.46
C ASP A 250 11.22 30.95 -23.35
N HIS A 251 10.11 30.45 -23.90
CA HIS A 251 10.02 29.08 -24.37
C HIS A 251 10.78 28.98 -25.69
N THR A 252 12.09 28.77 -25.62
CA THR A 252 12.85 28.20 -26.75
C THR A 252 12.26 26.83 -27.05
N VAL A 253 11.44 26.75 -28.09
CA VAL A 253 10.86 25.50 -28.56
C VAL A 253 11.98 24.58 -29.04
N ILE A 254 12.31 23.58 -28.23
CA ILE A 254 13.04 22.41 -28.70
C ILE A 254 12.08 21.72 -29.67
N THR A 255 12.42 21.74 -30.96
CA THR A 255 11.62 21.05 -31.97
C THR A 255 11.86 19.55 -31.87
N ASP A 256 10.83 18.75 -32.18
CA ASP A 256 10.77 17.31 -31.83
C ASP A 256 11.89 16.47 -32.47
N TYR A 257 12.59 17.02 -33.46
CA TYR A 257 13.70 16.41 -34.18
C TYR A 257 14.99 16.28 -33.34
N GLU A 258 15.33 17.27 -32.50
CA GLU A 258 16.62 17.24 -31.77
C GLU A 258 16.58 16.27 -30.58
N GLU A 259 15.39 16.02 -30.01
CA GLU A 259 15.21 15.11 -28.87
C GLU A 259 15.00 13.63 -29.26
N ALA A 260 15.03 13.30 -30.55
CA ALA A 260 15.08 11.92 -31.03
C ALA A 260 16.46 11.27 -30.80
N ALA A 261 17.53 12.06 -30.73
CA ALA A 261 18.91 11.60 -30.60
C ALA A 261 19.26 10.89 -29.27
N HIS A 262 18.30 10.79 -28.34
CA HIS A 262 18.46 10.14 -27.03
C HIS A 262 17.77 8.77 -26.93
N ASP A 263 17.07 8.31 -27.96
CA ASP A 263 16.45 6.97 -27.99
C ASP A 263 17.22 6.05 -28.94
N SER A 264 17.85 5.00 -28.40
CA SER A 264 18.66 4.05 -29.17
C SER A 264 17.87 2.87 -29.74
N ARG A 265 16.53 2.86 -29.61
CA ARG A 265 15.68 1.81 -30.18
C ARG A 265 15.54 1.97 -31.70
N VAL A 266 15.52 0.85 -32.40
CA VAL A 266 15.36 0.77 -33.86
C VAL A 266 14.01 0.15 -34.17
N TRP A 267 13.38 0.56 -35.27
CA TRP A 267 12.15 -0.05 -35.76
C TRP A 267 12.34 -1.54 -36.04
N THR A 268 11.48 -2.40 -35.49
CA THR A 268 11.43 -3.83 -35.85
C THR A 268 10.70 -4.04 -37.17
N GLN A 269 10.84 -5.20 -37.80
CA GLN A 269 10.19 -5.52 -39.08
C GLN A 269 8.68 -5.26 -39.04
N GLN A 270 8.00 -5.63 -37.96
CA GLN A 270 6.55 -5.43 -37.80
C GLN A 270 6.14 -3.95 -37.80
N HIS A 271 7.02 -3.03 -37.39
CA HIS A 271 6.75 -1.60 -37.51
C HIS A 271 6.86 -1.10 -38.95
N LEU A 272 7.71 -1.73 -39.77
CA LEU A 272 7.85 -1.45 -41.20
C LEU A 272 6.67 -2.04 -41.98
N ASP A 273 6.24 -3.25 -41.60
CA ASP A 273 5.06 -3.94 -42.15
C ASP A 273 3.78 -3.17 -41.81
N ALA A 274 3.57 -2.81 -40.54
CA ALA A 274 2.45 -1.98 -40.09
C ALA A 274 2.46 -0.55 -40.67
N ALA A 275 3.58 -0.13 -41.26
CA ALA A 275 3.73 1.13 -41.96
C ALA A 275 3.70 1.02 -43.50
N ASP A 276 3.51 -0.17 -44.11
CA ASP A 276 3.72 -0.46 -45.55
C ASP A 276 4.89 0.36 -46.15
N ILE A 277 6.06 0.31 -45.49
CA ILE A 277 7.28 0.90 -46.04
C ILE A 277 7.94 -0.15 -46.93
N ARG A 278 7.56 -0.15 -48.22
CA ARG A 278 8.21 -0.95 -49.26
C ARG A 278 9.62 -0.42 -49.54
N VAL A 279 10.56 -0.76 -48.67
CA VAL A 279 11.98 -0.46 -48.87
C VAL A 279 12.45 -1.18 -50.14
N PRO A 280 12.91 -0.48 -51.19
CA PRO A 280 13.51 -1.14 -52.35
C PRO A 280 14.79 -1.87 -51.91
N PRO A 281 15.06 -3.10 -52.41
CA PRO A 281 15.98 -4.06 -51.78
C PRO A 281 17.48 -3.75 -51.97
N SER A 282 17.86 -2.47 -52.06
CA SER A 282 19.20 -1.99 -52.46
C SER A 282 19.92 -1.15 -51.39
N MET A 283 19.54 -1.26 -50.11
CA MET A 283 20.33 -0.72 -48.99
C MET A 283 20.21 -1.54 -47.69
N MET A 284 20.45 -2.85 -47.77
CA MET A 284 20.52 -3.72 -46.59
C MET A 284 21.93 -3.74 -45.98
N THR A 285 22.09 -3.15 -44.79
CA THR A 285 23.06 -3.63 -43.80
C THR A 285 22.29 -4.57 -42.87
N PRO A 286 22.67 -5.85 -42.72
CA PRO A 286 21.77 -6.84 -42.11
C PRO A 286 21.65 -6.66 -40.58
N PRO A 287 20.43 -6.43 -40.03
CA PRO A 287 20.17 -6.71 -38.62
C PRO A 287 20.18 -8.23 -38.39
N ALA A 288 20.47 -8.65 -37.16
CA ALA A 288 20.62 -10.07 -36.83
C ALA A 288 19.29 -10.83 -36.95
N ILE A 289 19.38 -12.06 -37.45
CA ILE A 289 18.31 -13.07 -37.27
C ILE A 289 18.16 -13.30 -35.76
N HIS A 290 16.93 -13.20 -35.26
CA HIS A 290 16.52 -13.70 -33.94
C HIS A 290 15.29 -14.58 -34.10
N ASP A 291 15.08 -15.45 -33.12
CA ASP A 291 14.17 -16.59 -33.23
C ASP A 291 12.71 -16.21 -33.46
N GLY A 292 11.93 -17.18 -33.99
CA GLY A 292 10.56 -17.01 -34.49
C GLY A 292 9.47 -16.71 -33.45
N HIS A 293 9.76 -15.90 -32.44
CA HIS A 293 8.78 -15.34 -31.52
C HIS A 293 8.48 -13.87 -31.91
N VAL A 294 7.44 -13.68 -32.71
CA VAL A 294 7.00 -12.36 -33.20
C VAL A 294 6.40 -11.55 -32.03
N ASP A 295 7.15 -10.56 -31.53
CA ASP A 295 6.72 -9.67 -30.43
C ASP A 295 5.78 -8.57 -30.93
N VAL A 296 4.47 -8.82 -30.91
CA VAL A 296 3.42 -7.93 -31.46
C VAL A 296 3.46 -6.52 -30.84
N ASP A 297 3.97 -6.39 -29.61
CA ASP A 297 4.05 -5.13 -28.85
C ASP A 297 5.48 -4.56 -28.75
N ALA A 298 6.38 -4.99 -29.65
CA ALA A 298 7.74 -4.49 -29.75
C ALA A 298 7.79 -2.96 -29.68
N ARG A 299 8.76 -2.41 -28.95
CA ARG A 299 8.88 -0.96 -28.73
C ARG A 299 9.94 -0.33 -29.64
N GLY A 300 9.48 0.40 -30.65
CA GLY A 300 10.29 1.28 -31.48
C GLY A 300 10.66 2.60 -30.78
N PRO A 301 11.19 3.59 -31.54
CA PRO A 301 11.50 4.93 -31.06
C PRO A 301 10.31 5.60 -30.34
N LEU A 302 10.60 6.42 -29.33
CA LEU A 302 9.62 7.06 -28.44
C LEU A 302 8.70 6.07 -27.69
N GLY A 303 9.02 4.77 -27.72
CA GLY A 303 8.17 3.71 -27.18
C GLY A 303 6.94 3.41 -28.04
N MET A 304 6.92 3.77 -29.33
CA MET A 304 5.81 3.39 -30.23
C MET A 304 5.74 1.87 -30.41
N THR A 305 4.53 1.33 -30.59
CA THR A 305 4.27 -0.07 -31.00
C THR A 305 3.85 -0.12 -32.47
N PRO A 306 3.85 -1.30 -33.15
CA PRO A 306 3.34 -1.43 -34.52
C PRO A 306 1.89 -0.94 -34.65
N LEU A 307 1.04 -1.20 -33.65
CA LEU A 307 -0.34 -0.72 -33.58
C LEU A 307 -0.44 0.81 -33.52
N MET A 308 0.46 1.48 -32.80
CA MET A 308 0.53 2.95 -32.79
C MET A 308 0.94 3.51 -34.16
N VAL A 309 1.89 2.86 -34.84
CA VAL A 309 2.33 3.29 -36.18
C VAL A 309 1.19 3.16 -37.20
N ALA A 310 0.45 2.05 -37.18
CA ALA A 310 -0.75 1.89 -38.00
C ALA A 310 -1.86 2.92 -37.67
N ALA A 311 -2.02 3.28 -36.39
CA ALA A 311 -3.00 4.28 -35.95
C ALA A 311 -2.62 5.75 -36.29
N VAL A 312 -1.32 6.04 -36.48
CA VAL A 312 -0.81 7.35 -36.92
C VAL A 312 -0.85 7.52 -38.43
N ARG A 313 -0.59 6.43 -39.19
CA ARG A 313 -0.40 6.52 -40.63
C ARG A 313 -1.68 6.88 -41.37
N ARG A 314 -1.79 8.14 -41.76
CA ARG A 314 -2.59 8.56 -42.92
C ARG A 314 -1.77 8.32 -44.20
N GLY A 315 -2.44 7.92 -45.27
CA GLY A 315 -1.86 7.91 -46.62
C GLY A 315 -1.30 9.27 -47.03
N GLY A 316 -0.45 9.28 -48.06
CA GLY A 316 0.23 10.48 -48.52
C GLY A 316 -0.75 11.58 -48.97
N LEU A 317 -0.30 12.84 -48.93
CA LEU A 317 -1.07 13.95 -49.47
C LEU A 317 -1.38 13.70 -50.97
N ASP A 318 -2.66 13.84 -51.33
CA ASP A 318 -3.20 13.90 -52.70
C ASP A 318 -3.56 12.59 -53.46
N THR A 319 -3.66 11.43 -52.79
CA THR A 319 -4.36 10.24 -53.35
C THR A 319 -5.67 9.95 -52.62
N GLY A 320 -6.76 10.58 -53.05
CA GLY A 320 -8.11 10.33 -52.54
C GLY A 320 -8.69 8.99 -53.03
N SER A 321 -8.21 7.87 -52.47
CA SER A 321 -8.78 6.54 -52.72
C SER A 321 -9.16 5.82 -51.42
N ASP A 322 -10.42 5.41 -51.31
CA ASP A 322 -10.98 4.79 -50.09
C ASP A 322 -10.30 3.45 -49.71
N ALA A 323 -9.57 2.84 -50.66
CA ALA A 323 -8.86 1.58 -50.50
C ALA A 323 -7.69 1.64 -49.50
N GLU A 324 -7.04 2.81 -49.32
CA GLU A 324 -5.93 2.97 -48.37
C GLU A 324 -6.41 2.91 -46.91
N ASP A 325 -7.64 3.36 -46.64
CA ASP A 325 -8.25 3.33 -45.32
C ASP A 325 -8.78 1.92 -44.98
N GLU A 326 -9.30 1.18 -45.95
CA GLU A 326 -9.63 -0.25 -45.76
C GLU A 326 -8.37 -1.09 -45.44
N GLN A 327 -7.25 -0.84 -46.14
CA GLN A 327 -5.98 -1.55 -45.88
C GLN A 327 -5.39 -1.21 -44.50
N THR A 328 -5.41 0.05 -44.09
CA THR A 328 -4.96 0.47 -42.75
C THR A 328 -5.84 -0.14 -41.65
N ALA A 329 -7.16 -0.15 -41.86
CA ALA A 329 -8.12 -0.79 -40.96
C ALA A 329 -7.95 -2.33 -40.89
N HIS A 330 -7.52 -2.98 -41.99
CA HIS A 330 -7.16 -4.41 -41.99
C HIS A 330 -5.92 -4.66 -41.12
N ILE A 331 -4.84 -3.89 -41.32
CA ILE A 331 -3.59 -4.01 -40.54
C ILE A 331 -3.87 -3.86 -39.03
N ILE A 332 -4.68 -2.88 -38.64
CA ILE A 332 -5.09 -2.70 -37.23
C ILE A 332 -5.87 -3.93 -36.73
N SER A 333 -6.82 -4.44 -37.51
CA SER A 333 -7.63 -5.61 -37.14
C SER A 333 -6.77 -6.88 -37.00
N GLU A 334 -5.76 -7.03 -37.87
CA GLU A 334 -4.82 -8.13 -37.85
C GLU A 334 -3.90 -8.07 -36.61
N LEU A 335 -3.26 -6.93 -36.34
CA LEU A 335 -2.43 -6.73 -35.13
C LEU A 335 -3.23 -7.00 -33.84
N VAL A 336 -4.49 -6.57 -33.79
CA VAL A 336 -5.41 -6.87 -32.67
C VAL A 336 -5.67 -8.37 -32.56
N SER A 337 -5.92 -9.08 -33.68
CA SER A 337 -6.09 -10.54 -33.68
C SER A 337 -4.83 -11.33 -33.27
N GLN A 338 -3.65 -10.77 -33.51
CA GLN A 338 -2.37 -11.29 -33.06
C GLN A 338 -2.10 -11.01 -31.56
N GLY A 339 -2.93 -10.17 -30.92
CA GLY A 339 -2.92 -9.92 -29.48
C GLY A 339 -2.32 -8.57 -29.03
N ALA A 340 -2.18 -7.59 -29.93
CA ALA A 340 -1.58 -6.28 -29.61
C ALA A 340 -2.24 -5.56 -28.42
N GLN A 341 -1.41 -4.96 -27.56
CA GLN A 341 -1.83 -4.12 -26.44
C GLN A 341 -2.40 -2.77 -26.92
N LEU A 342 -3.72 -2.74 -27.14
CA LEU A 342 -4.51 -1.54 -27.44
C LEU A 342 -4.14 -0.34 -26.54
N ASN A 343 -3.99 -0.59 -25.25
CA ASN A 343 -3.76 0.40 -24.20
C ASN A 343 -2.26 0.62 -23.88
N ALA A 344 -1.35 0.17 -24.74
CA ALA A 344 0.05 0.60 -24.67
C ALA A 344 0.13 2.14 -24.78
N ALA A 345 1.05 2.75 -24.03
CA ALA A 345 1.29 4.19 -24.01
C ALA A 345 2.74 4.53 -24.42
N MET A 346 2.92 5.64 -25.15
CA MET A 346 4.23 6.16 -25.57
C MET A 346 5.04 6.67 -24.38
N ASP A 347 6.37 6.50 -24.42
CA ASP A 347 7.24 6.75 -23.26
C ASP A 347 7.33 8.24 -22.87
N LYS A 348 7.30 9.15 -23.86
CA LYS A 348 7.42 10.60 -23.63
C LYS A 348 6.07 11.27 -23.40
N THR A 349 5.08 11.04 -24.28
CA THR A 349 3.78 11.72 -24.23
C THR A 349 2.74 11.00 -23.38
N GLY A 350 2.89 9.70 -23.13
CA GLY A 350 1.86 8.87 -22.49
C GLY A 350 0.67 8.56 -23.40
N GLU A 351 0.70 8.99 -24.66
CA GLU A 351 -0.41 8.81 -25.60
C GLU A 351 -0.56 7.34 -26.03
N THR A 352 -1.80 6.86 -26.09
CA THR A 352 -2.14 5.49 -26.54
C THR A 352 -2.46 5.45 -28.03
N SER A 353 -2.58 4.25 -28.61
CA SER A 353 -3.02 4.05 -30.01
C SER A 353 -4.28 4.88 -30.37
N LEU A 354 -5.24 4.97 -29.45
CA LEU A 354 -6.49 5.72 -29.63
C LEU A 354 -6.30 7.25 -29.50
N HIS A 355 -5.37 7.73 -28.67
CA HIS A 355 -4.99 9.15 -28.65
C HIS A 355 -4.36 9.58 -29.99
N LEU A 356 -3.56 8.69 -30.59
CA LEU A 356 -2.91 8.94 -31.87
C LEU A 356 -3.93 8.96 -33.01
N ALA A 357 -4.80 7.96 -33.10
CA ALA A 357 -5.89 7.94 -34.08
C ALA A 357 -6.79 9.20 -33.97
N ALA A 358 -7.10 9.63 -32.75
CA ALA A 358 -7.82 10.87 -32.48
C ALA A 358 -7.06 12.12 -32.98
N ARG A 359 -5.79 12.29 -32.61
CA ARG A 359 -4.96 13.46 -32.99
C ARG A 359 -4.74 13.57 -34.51
N TYR A 360 -4.65 12.45 -35.23
CA TYR A 360 -4.47 12.43 -36.68
C TYR A 360 -5.79 12.32 -37.46
N ALA A 361 -6.93 12.49 -36.79
CA ALA A 361 -8.29 12.41 -37.36
C ALA A 361 -8.61 11.09 -38.12
N ARG A 362 -7.94 9.99 -37.74
CA ARG A 362 -8.16 8.64 -38.27
C ARG A 362 -9.39 8.00 -37.63
N SER A 363 -10.57 8.43 -38.07
CA SER A 363 -11.86 7.94 -37.57
C SER A 363 -12.10 6.46 -37.88
N ASP A 364 -11.51 5.96 -38.96
CA ASP A 364 -11.40 4.55 -39.33
C ASP A 364 -10.62 3.74 -38.28
N ALA A 365 -9.41 4.19 -37.94
CA ALA A 365 -8.54 3.53 -36.97
C ALA A 365 -9.14 3.62 -35.56
N ALA A 366 -9.62 4.79 -35.17
CA ALA A 366 -10.29 5.01 -33.89
C ALA A 366 -11.51 4.09 -33.74
N LYS A 367 -12.31 3.91 -34.80
CA LYS A 367 -13.41 2.95 -34.79
C LYS A 367 -12.92 1.51 -34.59
N ARG A 368 -11.92 1.04 -35.33
CA ARG A 368 -11.39 -0.33 -35.17
C ARG A 368 -10.81 -0.57 -33.77
N LEU A 369 -10.13 0.41 -33.19
CA LEU A 369 -9.60 0.36 -31.82
C LEU A 369 -10.73 0.32 -30.77
N LEU A 370 -11.81 1.08 -30.96
CA LEU A 370 -12.98 1.06 -30.08
C LEU A 370 -13.80 -0.24 -30.22
N ASP A 371 -14.02 -0.72 -31.44
CA ASP A 371 -14.64 -2.02 -31.74
C ASP A 371 -13.84 -3.18 -31.10
N ALA A 372 -12.51 -3.03 -30.97
CA ALA A 372 -11.62 -3.97 -30.29
C ALA A 372 -11.57 -3.82 -28.75
N GLY A 373 -12.17 -2.76 -28.17
CA GLY A 373 -12.22 -2.53 -26.72
C GLY A 373 -11.08 -1.66 -26.14
N ALA A 374 -10.48 -0.77 -26.93
CA ALA A 374 -9.50 0.20 -26.43
C ALA A 374 -10.13 1.20 -25.44
N ASP A 375 -9.38 1.62 -24.41
CA ASP A 375 -9.93 2.49 -23.36
C ASP A 375 -10.01 3.97 -23.79
N ALA A 376 -11.23 4.41 -24.10
CA ALA A 376 -11.59 5.79 -24.41
C ALA A 376 -11.39 6.79 -23.24
N ASN A 377 -11.15 6.30 -22.01
CA ASN A 377 -10.90 7.11 -20.82
C ASN A 377 -9.43 7.10 -20.37
N SER A 378 -8.55 6.40 -21.11
CA SER A 378 -7.11 6.41 -20.87
C SER A 378 -6.55 7.84 -20.84
N GLN A 379 -5.56 8.11 -20.00
CA GLN A 379 -4.97 9.43 -19.81
C GLN A 379 -3.50 9.47 -20.24
N ASP A 380 -3.12 10.52 -20.96
CA ASP A 380 -1.72 10.80 -21.32
C ASP A 380 -0.92 11.43 -20.15
N ASN A 381 0.37 11.72 -20.37
CA ASN A 381 1.23 12.32 -19.32
C ASN A 381 0.83 13.75 -18.91
N THR A 382 -0.15 14.36 -19.60
CA THR A 382 -0.74 15.67 -19.27
C THR A 382 -2.17 15.57 -18.71
N GLY A 383 -2.72 14.36 -18.59
CA GLY A 383 -4.10 14.11 -18.13
C GLY A 383 -5.18 14.29 -19.21
N ARG A 384 -4.80 14.49 -20.48
CA ARG A 384 -5.73 14.49 -21.61
C ARG A 384 -6.19 13.06 -21.89
N THR A 385 -7.40 12.91 -22.42
CA THR A 385 -7.93 11.64 -22.93
C THR A 385 -8.04 11.66 -24.46
N PRO A 386 -8.34 10.54 -25.16
CA PRO A 386 -8.52 10.55 -26.61
C PRO A 386 -9.59 11.54 -27.09
N LEU A 387 -10.64 11.79 -26.29
CA LEU A 387 -11.64 12.83 -26.59
C LEU A 387 -11.05 14.24 -26.55
N HIS A 388 -10.14 14.53 -25.61
CA HIS A 388 -9.43 15.81 -25.57
C HIS A 388 -8.47 15.96 -26.76
N ALA A 389 -7.86 14.87 -27.22
CA ALA A 389 -7.04 14.87 -28.44
C ALA A 389 -7.89 15.11 -29.70
N ALA A 390 -9.06 14.49 -29.80
CA ALA A 390 -10.00 14.64 -30.93
C ALA A 390 -10.65 16.04 -31.02
N VAL A 391 -10.73 16.78 -29.91
CA VAL A 391 -11.25 18.16 -29.86
C VAL A 391 -10.15 19.21 -30.07
N ALA A 392 -8.87 18.80 -30.03
CA ALA A 392 -7.71 19.66 -30.24
C ALA A 392 -7.05 19.50 -31.62
N ALA A 393 -7.64 18.67 -32.50
CA ALA A 393 -7.21 18.40 -33.87
C ALA A 393 -8.17 19.02 -34.89
#